data_AF-A0A1S9AIN7-F1
#
_entry.id   AF-A0A1S9AIN7-F1
#
_cell.length_a   1.000
_cell.length_b   1.000
_cell.length_c   1.000
_cell.angle_alpha   90.00
_cell.angle_beta   90.00
_cell.angle_gamma   90.00
#
_symmetry.space_group_name_H-M   'P 1'
#
loop_
_entity.id
_entity.type
_entity.pdbx_description
1 polymer ?
#
loop_
_entity_poly.entity_id
_entity_poly.type
_entity_poly.pdbx_seq_one_letter_code
_entity_poly.pdbx_strand_id
1 'polypeptide(L)'
;METPSLKLSLGLLFLGAAATLAGALMCEDVAGAPAAQRYAIGGGAFVAALFLSQCWVCLRRSGRLVEHILYRATAGLGLAYFLLSMGLPSIFDPDLSVLLVRATLVASLWLLGLNLLAGVRKFDAEWQRVGQAAFEQVRPRGSAVLDWSAVLAPMRLELGVYLPGLAAWRADALAAMLALVSLPAGLLIWEYHVAGFAIAALGFTLLLASIAQMIGMHLGQAARILALERKLGKQLLQSDQPYRPRRKRLKRRA
;
A
#
# COMPACT_ATOMS: atom_id res chain seq x y z
N MET A 1 -14.12 10.01 21.47
CA MET A 1 -14.02 9.41 20.12
C MET A 1 -12.99 10.21 19.36
N GLU A 2 -11.72 9.83 19.44
CA GLU A 2 -10.75 10.51 18.59
C GLU A 2 -10.99 10.10 17.14
N THR A 3 -10.74 11.02 16.22
CA THR A 3 -10.84 10.87 14.77
C THR A 3 -9.45 10.56 14.19
N PRO A 4 -8.85 9.37 14.45
CA PRO A 4 -7.52 9.03 13.96
C PRO A 4 -7.46 9.04 12.42
N SER A 5 -8.61 8.94 11.74
CA SER A 5 -8.68 9.04 10.27
C SER A 5 -8.40 10.44 9.74
N LEU A 6 -8.92 11.51 10.36
CA LEU A 6 -8.67 12.85 9.83
C LEU A 6 -7.20 13.26 10.06
N LYS A 7 -6.65 12.94 11.23
CA LYS A 7 -5.24 13.18 11.55
C LYS A 7 -4.31 12.46 10.57
N LEU A 8 -4.59 11.19 10.25
CA LEU A 8 -3.80 10.43 9.27
C LEU A 8 -3.92 11.02 7.85
N SER A 9 -5.12 11.41 7.42
CA SER A 9 -5.31 12.03 6.10
C SER A 9 -4.59 13.36 5.97
N LEU A 10 -4.63 14.19 7.02
CA LEU A 10 -3.85 15.43 7.05
C LEU A 10 -2.35 15.14 7.05
N GLY A 11 -1.89 14.17 7.83
CA GLY A 11 -0.48 13.73 7.83
C GLY A 11 -0.01 13.29 6.44
N LEU A 12 -0.83 12.52 5.72
CA LEU A 12 -0.52 12.08 4.36
C LEU A 12 -0.57 13.21 3.34
N LEU A 13 -1.46 14.20 3.51
CA LEU A 13 -1.47 15.42 2.71
C LEU A 13 -0.17 16.20 2.89
N PHE A 14 0.25 16.46 4.14
CA PHE A 14 1.50 17.14 4.42
C PHE A 14 2.70 16.38 3.87
N LEU A 15 2.72 15.05 4.04
CA LEU A 15 3.78 14.21 3.50
C LEU A 15 3.83 14.28 1.97
N GLY A 16 2.68 14.18 1.30
CA GLY A 16 2.59 14.28 -0.17
C GLY A 16 2.98 15.66 -0.70
N ALA A 17 2.55 16.74 -0.03
CA ALA A 17 2.91 18.10 -0.38
C ALA A 17 4.42 18.34 -0.22
N ALA A 18 5.01 17.87 0.88
CA ALA A 18 6.45 17.93 1.11
C ALA A 18 7.23 17.13 0.04
N ALA A 19 6.75 15.93 -0.32
CA ALA A 19 7.34 15.13 -1.40
C ALA A 19 7.25 15.82 -2.76
N THR A 20 6.12 16.48 -3.05
CA THR A 20 5.92 17.24 -4.29
C THR A 20 6.88 18.41 -4.36
N LEU A 21 7.01 19.17 -3.26
CA LEU A 21 7.94 20.30 -3.20
C LEU A 21 9.39 19.83 -3.34
N ALA A 22 9.79 18.81 -2.58
CA ALA A 22 11.14 18.25 -2.67
C ALA A 22 11.45 17.74 -4.08
N GLY A 23 10.53 17.00 -4.70
CA GLY A 23 10.71 16.53 -6.07
C GLY A 23 10.74 17.67 -7.09
N ALA A 24 9.99 18.75 -6.87
CA ALA A 24 10.03 19.93 -7.75
C ALA A 24 11.39 20.63 -7.67
N LEU A 25 11.96 20.77 -6.46
CA LEU A 25 13.31 21.32 -6.27
C LEU A 25 14.36 20.44 -6.95
N MET A 26 14.27 19.12 -6.81
CA MET A 26 15.16 18.20 -7.52
C MET A 26 15.01 18.30 -9.05
N CYS A 27 13.79 18.47 -9.57
CA CYS A 27 13.56 18.72 -11.00
C CYS A 27 14.20 20.04 -11.46
N GLU A 28 14.20 21.07 -10.61
CA GLU A 28 14.79 22.36 -10.94
C GLU A 28 16.30 22.24 -11.13
N ASP A 29 16.97 21.51 -10.24
CA ASP A 29 18.41 21.25 -10.31
C ASP A 29 18.79 20.39 -11.52
N VAL A 30 17.95 19.41 -11.88
CA VAL A 30 18.26 18.42 -12.93
C VAL A 30 17.85 18.87 -14.33
N ALA A 31 16.71 19.56 -14.46
CA ALA A 31 16.07 19.83 -15.75
C ALA A 31 15.59 21.28 -15.91
N GLY A 32 15.85 22.13 -14.91
CA GLY A 32 15.50 23.55 -14.91
C GLY A 32 14.06 23.87 -14.50
N ALA A 33 13.81 25.16 -14.28
CA ALA A 33 12.56 25.70 -13.77
C ALA A 33 11.28 25.27 -14.54
N PRO A 34 11.26 25.16 -15.88
CA PRO A 34 10.06 24.72 -16.60
C PRO A 34 9.65 23.28 -16.27
N ALA A 35 10.63 22.38 -16.06
CA ALA A 35 10.37 21.00 -15.67
C ALA A 35 9.88 20.92 -14.22
N ALA A 36 10.51 21.67 -13.31
CA ALA A 36 10.10 21.81 -11.92
C ALA A 36 8.65 22.28 -11.79
N GLN A 37 8.26 23.30 -12.57
CA GLN A 37 6.89 23.81 -12.56
C GLN A 37 5.88 22.76 -13.03
N ARG A 38 6.17 22.04 -14.12
CA ARG A 38 5.31 20.96 -14.62
C ARG A 38 5.17 19.84 -13.59
N TYR A 39 6.27 19.47 -12.93
CA TYR A 39 6.28 18.49 -11.87
C TYR A 39 5.43 18.94 -10.67
N ALA A 40 5.61 20.17 -10.19
CA ALA A 40 4.86 20.73 -9.07
C ALA A 40 3.36 20.78 -9.34
N ILE A 41 2.95 21.19 -10.55
CA ILE A 41 1.54 21.22 -10.95
C ILE A 41 0.95 19.80 -11.01
N GLY A 42 1.63 18.87 -11.70
CA GLY A 42 1.15 17.49 -11.84
C GLY A 42 1.11 16.74 -10.51
N GLY A 43 2.18 16.87 -9.72
CA GLY A 43 2.28 16.29 -8.39
C GLY A 43 1.27 16.89 -7.41
N GLY A 44 1.13 18.22 -7.40
CA GLY A 44 0.14 18.91 -6.57
C GLY A 44 -1.29 18.49 -6.89
N ALA A 45 -1.64 18.37 -8.18
CA ALA A 45 -2.94 17.86 -8.61
C ALA A 45 -3.16 16.40 -8.15
N PHE A 46 -2.13 15.55 -8.23
CA PHE A 46 -2.20 14.16 -7.78
C PHE A 46 -2.38 14.04 -6.25
N VAL A 47 -1.62 14.81 -5.47
CA VAL A 47 -1.77 14.88 -4.01
C VAL A 47 -3.15 15.38 -3.62
N ALA A 48 -3.65 16.42 -4.30
CA ALA A 48 -5.00 16.92 -4.08
C ALA A 48 -6.06 15.85 -4.36
N ALA A 49 -5.95 15.14 -5.48
CA ALA A 49 -6.85 14.03 -5.82
C ALA A 49 -6.79 12.90 -4.77
N LEU A 50 -5.60 12.50 -4.32
CA LEU A 50 -5.43 11.52 -3.25
C LEU A 50 -6.08 12.00 -1.95
N PHE A 51 -5.83 13.22 -1.54
CA PHE A 51 -6.42 13.79 -0.32
C PHE A 51 -7.94 13.87 -0.40
N LEU A 52 -8.49 14.35 -1.51
CA LEU A 52 -9.94 14.38 -1.73
C LEU A 52 -10.54 12.98 -1.69
N SER A 53 -9.87 11.98 -2.25
CA SER A 53 -10.32 10.58 -2.18
C SER A 53 -10.32 10.06 -0.72
N GLN A 54 -9.30 10.40 0.07
CA GLN A 54 -9.22 10.04 1.48
C GLN A 54 -10.29 10.74 2.31
N CYS A 55 -10.51 12.04 2.08
CA CYS A 55 -11.60 12.80 2.71
C CYS A 55 -12.95 12.20 2.36
N TRP A 56 -13.19 11.88 1.09
CA TRP A 56 -14.42 11.25 0.64
C TRP A 56 -14.68 9.93 1.36
N VAL A 57 -13.69 9.04 1.42
CA VAL A 57 -13.81 7.75 2.14
C VAL A 57 -13.98 7.98 3.65
N CYS A 58 -13.28 8.97 4.23
CA CYS A 58 -13.37 9.29 5.65
C CYS A 58 -14.76 9.85 6.03
N LEU A 59 -15.34 10.73 5.20
CA LEU A 59 -16.67 11.30 5.42
C LEU A 59 -17.77 10.24 5.26
N ARG A 60 -17.57 9.28 4.36
CA ARG A 60 -18.51 8.17 4.17
C ARG A 60 -18.41 7.08 5.22
N ARG A 61 -17.39 7.09 6.09
CA ARG A 61 -17.08 6.05 7.08
C ARG A 61 -18.20 5.88 8.10
N SER A 62 -19.28 5.22 7.71
CA SER A 62 -20.50 5.04 8.51
C SER A 62 -20.38 3.86 9.49
N GLY A 63 -19.15 3.56 9.94
CA GLY A 63 -18.83 2.35 10.69
C GLY A 63 -18.65 1.09 9.82
N ARG A 64 -18.86 1.15 8.49
CA ARG A 64 -18.75 -0.02 7.61
C ARG A 64 -17.32 -0.48 7.45
N LEU A 65 -17.13 -1.79 7.52
CA LEU A 65 -15.80 -2.42 7.51
C LEU A 65 -15.06 -2.23 6.17
N VAL A 66 -15.78 -2.28 5.05
CA VAL A 66 -15.19 -2.09 3.71
C VAL A 66 -14.54 -0.71 3.59
N GLU A 67 -15.20 0.34 4.08
CA GLU A 67 -14.71 1.71 4.02
C GLU A 67 -13.44 1.88 4.86
N HIS A 68 -13.35 1.21 6.02
CA HIS A 68 -12.14 1.19 6.84
C HIS A 68 -10.94 0.60 6.09
N ILE A 69 -11.16 -0.45 5.30
CA ILE A 69 -10.10 -1.15 4.56
C ILE A 69 -9.70 -0.35 3.32
N LEU A 70 -10.66 0.20 2.59
CA LEU A 70 -10.37 1.10 1.47
C LEU A 70 -9.60 2.33 1.92
N TYR A 71 -9.93 2.89 3.09
CA TYR A 71 -9.19 3.99 3.69
C TYR A 71 -7.71 3.62 3.94
N ARG A 72 -7.43 2.42 4.47
CA ARG A 72 -6.05 1.93 4.62
C ARG A 72 -5.33 1.74 3.28
N ALA A 73 -6.03 1.25 2.25
CA ALA A 73 -5.46 1.15 0.91
C ALA A 73 -5.08 2.52 0.34
N THR A 74 -5.92 3.55 0.56
CA THR A 74 -5.60 4.93 0.15
C THR A 74 -4.43 5.53 0.93
N ALA A 75 -4.18 5.09 2.16
CA ALA A 75 -2.97 5.48 2.90
C ALA A 75 -1.70 4.86 2.27
N GLY A 76 -1.78 3.60 1.84
CA GLY A 76 -0.73 2.94 1.07
C GLY A 76 -0.40 3.67 -0.23
N LEU A 77 -1.40 4.19 -0.94
CA LEU A 77 -1.19 5.03 -2.14
C LEU A 77 -0.46 6.34 -1.83
N GLY A 78 -0.77 6.98 -0.69
CA GLY A 78 -0.05 8.19 -0.24
C GLY A 78 1.44 7.90 0.02
N LEU A 79 1.75 6.78 0.68
CA LEU A 79 3.13 6.35 0.90
C LEU A 79 3.84 5.99 -0.41
N ALA A 80 3.15 5.30 -1.32
CA ALA A 80 3.69 5.00 -2.65
C ALA A 80 4.03 6.29 -3.41
N TYR A 81 3.15 7.29 -3.38
CA TYR A 81 3.41 8.58 -4.01
C TYR A 81 4.60 9.31 -3.39
N PHE A 82 4.71 9.30 -2.06
CA PHE A 82 5.86 9.88 -1.37
C PHE A 82 7.18 9.27 -1.86
N LEU A 83 7.27 7.93 -1.92
CA LEU A 83 8.46 7.24 -2.44
C LEU A 83 8.71 7.53 -3.92
N LEU A 84 7.64 7.53 -4.71
CA LEU A 84 7.71 7.80 -6.14
C LEU A 84 8.21 9.23 -6.41
N SER A 85 7.87 10.19 -5.55
CA SER A 85 8.30 11.58 -5.68
C SER A 85 9.80 11.79 -5.49
N MET A 86 10.50 10.85 -4.86
CA MET A 86 11.97 10.88 -4.73
C MET A 86 12.67 10.39 -6.01
N GLY A 87 12.00 9.57 -6.83
CA GLY A 87 12.57 8.99 -8.05
C GLY A 87 12.04 9.61 -9.35
N LEU A 88 10.83 10.17 -9.36
CA LEU A 88 10.23 10.81 -10.53
C LEU A 88 11.01 12.00 -11.09
N PRO A 89 11.66 12.87 -10.30
CA PRO A 89 12.35 14.04 -10.85
C PRO A 89 13.39 13.69 -11.90
N SER A 90 14.10 12.58 -11.69
CA SER A 90 15.05 11.99 -12.62
C SER A 90 14.50 11.76 -14.02
N ILE A 91 13.19 11.53 -14.18
CA ILE A 91 12.57 11.31 -15.49
C ILE A 91 12.65 12.55 -16.38
N PHE A 92 12.83 13.73 -15.78
CA PHE A 92 12.97 14.99 -16.50
C PHE A 92 14.42 15.28 -16.91
N ASP A 93 15.37 14.46 -16.49
CA ASP A 93 16.79 14.59 -16.82
C ASP A 93 17.00 14.47 -18.35
N PRO A 94 17.55 15.51 -19.01
CA PRO A 94 17.78 15.49 -20.45
C PRO A 94 18.82 14.46 -20.90
N ASP A 95 19.72 14.02 -20.00
CA ASP A 95 20.77 13.05 -20.30
C ASP A 95 20.25 11.59 -20.27
N LEU A 96 19.06 11.36 -19.71
CA LEU A 96 18.42 10.06 -19.75
C LEU A 96 17.74 9.82 -21.09
N SER A 97 18.09 8.70 -21.72
CA SER A 97 17.38 8.28 -22.94
C SER A 97 15.89 8.05 -22.66
N VAL A 98 15.04 8.62 -23.51
CA VAL A 98 13.58 8.43 -23.45
C VAL A 98 13.20 6.94 -23.46
N LEU A 99 13.98 6.12 -24.16
CA LEU A 99 13.79 4.67 -24.21
C LEU A 99 14.03 4.02 -22.85
N LEU A 100 15.12 4.37 -22.14
CA LEU A 100 15.43 3.85 -20.81
C LEU A 100 14.35 4.21 -19.81
N VAL A 101 13.93 5.48 -19.78
CA VAL A 101 12.85 5.97 -18.90
C VAL A 101 11.57 5.15 -19.13
N ARG A 102 11.15 5.00 -20.39
CA ARG A 102 9.94 4.23 -20.74
C ARG A 102 10.09 2.76 -20.36
N ALA A 103 11.23 2.14 -20.63
CA ALA A 103 11.50 0.75 -20.27
C ALA A 103 11.42 0.54 -18.75
N THR A 104 12.05 1.42 -17.96
CA THR A 104 11.99 1.39 -16.50
C THR A 104 10.56 1.56 -16.02
N LEU A 105 9.81 2.56 -16.51
CA LEU A 105 8.41 2.76 -16.14
C LEU A 105 7.54 1.55 -16.44
N VAL A 106 7.67 0.96 -17.64
CA VAL A 106 6.90 -0.23 -18.03
C VAL A 106 7.27 -1.42 -17.13
N ALA A 107 8.55 -1.65 -16.86
CA ALA A 107 9.02 -2.72 -15.99
C ALA A 107 8.51 -2.55 -14.55
N SER A 108 8.58 -1.33 -14.01
CA SER A 108 8.05 -1.00 -12.69
C SER A 108 6.54 -1.22 -12.64
N LEU A 109 5.77 -0.69 -13.59
CA LEU A 109 4.31 -0.88 -13.65
C LEU A 109 3.92 -2.36 -13.76
N TRP A 110 4.64 -3.13 -14.56
CA TRP A 110 4.44 -4.56 -14.69
C TRP A 110 4.68 -5.29 -13.36
N LEU A 111 5.80 -5.00 -12.67
CA LEU A 111 6.11 -5.60 -11.38
C LEU A 111 5.09 -5.20 -10.29
N LEU A 112 4.66 -3.93 -10.28
CA LEU A 112 3.63 -3.43 -9.37
C LEU A 112 2.30 -4.16 -9.59
N GLY A 113 1.88 -4.33 -10.86
CA GLY A 113 0.67 -5.06 -11.21
C GLY A 113 0.72 -6.52 -10.76
N LEU A 114 1.85 -7.20 -10.97
CA LEU A 114 2.07 -8.57 -10.48
C LEU A 114 1.99 -8.65 -8.95
N ASN A 115 2.59 -7.70 -8.24
CA ASN A 115 2.57 -7.67 -6.78
C ASN A 115 1.18 -7.38 -6.23
N LEU A 116 0.42 -6.48 -6.87
CA LEU A 116 -0.97 -6.21 -6.52
C LEU A 116 -1.83 -7.48 -6.67
N LEU A 117 -1.70 -8.19 -7.78
CA LEU A 117 -2.39 -9.48 -7.99
C LEU A 117 -1.93 -10.55 -7.01
N ALA A 118 -0.63 -10.63 -6.73
CA ALA A 118 -0.08 -11.56 -5.75
C ALA A 118 -0.62 -11.28 -4.34
N GLY A 119 -0.81 -10.02 -3.97
CA GLY A 119 -1.41 -9.61 -2.70
C GLY A 119 -2.86 -10.10 -2.57
N VAL A 120 -3.67 -9.91 -3.61
CA VAL A 120 -5.05 -10.44 -3.66
C VAL A 120 -5.05 -11.96 -3.49
N ARG A 121 -4.24 -12.67 -4.29
CA ARG A 121 -4.16 -14.14 -4.25
C ARG A 121 -3.68 -14.67 -2.91
N LYS A 122 -2.69 -14.01 -2.29
CA LYS A 122 -2.17 -14.36 -0.96
C LYS A 122 -3.26 -14.26 0.09
N PHE A 123 -4.02 -13.17 0.08
CA PHE A 123 -5.17 -13.02 0.97
C PHE A 123 -6.23 -14.10 0.74
N ASP A 124 -6.60 -14.36 -0.52
CA ASP A 124 -7.61 -15.37 -0.84
C ASP A 124 -7.19 -16.79 -0.42
N ALA A 125 -5.92 -17.15 -0.62
CA ALA A 125 -5.39 -18.43 -0.18
C ALA A 125 -5.49 -18.60 1.35
N GLU A 126 -5.07 -17.58 2.11
CA GLU A 126 -5.17 -17.60 3.58
C GLU A 126 -6.63 -17.55 4.07
N TRP A 127 -7.51 -16.88 3.33
CA TRP A 127 -8.94 -16.87 3.61
C TRP A 127 -9.52 -18.28 3.55
N GLN A 128 -9.21 -19.04 2.49
CA GLN A 128 -9.68 -20.42 2.35
C GLN A 128 -9.05 -21.36 3.39
N ARG A 129 -7.79 -21.14 3.73
CA ARG A 129 -7.05 -22.00 4.66
C ARG A 129 -7.56 -21.86 6.10
N VAL A 130 -7.70 -20.63 6.60
CA VAL A 130 -8.03 -20.37 8.01
C VAL A 130 -9.06 -19.26 8.21
N GLY A 131 -9.21 -18.35 7.24
CA GLY A 131 -10.05 -17.17 7.36
C GLY A 131 -11.53 -17.45 7.55
N GLN A 132 -12.08 -18.38 6.77
CA GLN A 132 -13.50 -18.74 6.85
C GLN A 132 -13.85 -19.27 8.26
N ALA A 133 -13.02 -20.16 8.81
CA ALA A 133 -13.21 -20.71 10.15
C ALA A 133 -13.07 -19.62 11.23
N ALA A 134 -12.08 -18.73 11.10
CA ALA A 134 -11.90 -17.62 12.03
C ALA A 134 -13.09 -16.66 12.02
N PHE A 135 -13.62 -16.34 10.84
CA PHE A 135 -14.83 -15.51 10.69
C PHE A 135 -16.04 -16.11 11.41
N GLU A 136 -16.27 -17.42 11.24
CA GLU A 136 -17.39 -18.12 11.88
C GLU A 136 -17.24 -18.20 13.40
N GLN A 137 -16.02 -18.25 13.92
CA GLN A 137 -15.76 -18.25 15.37
C GLN A 137 -15.95 -16.87 16.00
N VAL A 138 -15.49 -15.81 15.34
CA VAL A 138 -15.51 -14.45 15.88
C VAL A 138 -16.88 -13.81 15.74
N ARG A 139 -17.65 -14.15 14.70
CA ARG A 139 -18.94 -13.53 14.44
C ARG A 139 -20.03 -14.08 15.37
N PRO A 140 -20.64 -13.27 16.26
CA PRO A 140 -21.83 -13.68 17.00
C PRO A 140 -22.98 -13.92 16.02
N ARG A 141 -23.75 -15.01 16.21
CA ARG A 141 -24.93 -15.30 15.38
C ARG A 141 -25.87 -14.09 15.38
N GLY A 142 -26.23 -13.63 14.18
CA GLY A 142 -27.16 -12.50 13.99
C GLY A 142 -26.54 -11.11 14.03
N SER A 143 -25.32 -10.94 14.56
CA SER A 143 -24.64 -9.64 14.66
C SER A 143 -24.11 -9.16 13.31
N ALA A 144 -24.20 -7.84 13.10
CA ALA A 144 -23.52 -7.09 12.03
C ALA A 144 -22.13 -6.58 12.46
N VAL A 145 -21.89 -6.48 13.78
CA VAL A 145 -20.63 -6.00 14.35
C VAL A 145 -19.63 -7.17 14.40
N LEU A 146 -18.43 -6.92 13.90
CA LEU A 146 -17.36 -7.89 13.75
C LEU A 146 -16.00 -7.27 14.11
N ASP A 147 -15.22 -7.96 14.93
CA ASP A 147 -13.80 -7.64 15.09
C ASP A 147 -13.01 -8.26 13.93
N TRP A 148 -12.83 -7.49 12.85
CA TRP A 148 -12.10 -7.97 11.68
C TRP A 148 -10.64 -8.28 11.97
N SER A 149 -10.01 -7.57 12.91
CA SER A 149 -8.64 -7.82 13.31
C SER A 149 -8.47 -9.22 13.90
N ALA A 150 -9.46 -9.69 14.68
CA ALA A 150 -9.48 -11.05 15.20
C ALA A 150 -9.69 -12.11 14.11
N VAL A 151 -10.38 -11.77 13.01
CA VAL A 151 -10.50 -12.66 11.84
C VAL A 151 -9.19 -12.75 11.07
N LEU A 152 -8.45 -11.65 10.96
CA LEU A 152 -7.16 -11.60 10.25
C LEU A 152 -6.00 -12.22 11.04
N ALA A 153 -6.01 -12.15 12.37
CA ALA A 153 -4.88 -12.57 13.20
C ALA A 153 -4.36 -14.00 12.93
N PRO A 154 -5.22 -15.02 12.72
CA PRO A 154 -4.77 -16.38 12.38
C PRO A 154 -4.14 -16.52 10.99
N MET A 155 -4.45 -15.62 10.05
CA MET A 155 -3.96 -15.69 8.67
C MET A 155 -2.47 -15.35 8.55
N ARG A 156 -1.90 -14.66 9.54
CA ARG A 156 -0.47 -14.23 9.55
C ARG A 156 -0.05 -13.63 8.21
N LEU A 157 -0.82 -12.64 7.74
CA LEU A 157 -0.54 -11.96 6.48
C LEU A 157 0.75 -11.13 6.61
N GLU A 158 1.85 -11.71 6.14
CA GLU A 158 3.14 -11.04 6.08
C GLU A 158 3.26 -10.20 4.80
N LEU A 159 3.88 -9.03 4.91
CA LEU A 159 4.27 -8.22 3.77
C LEU A 159 5.51 -8.79 3.12
N GLY A 160 5.57 -8.77 1.79
CA GLY A 160 6.73 -9.24 1.03
C GLY A 160 6.79 -8.61 -0.36
N VAL A 161 7.54 -9.24 -1.24
CA VAL A 161 7.60 -8.92 -2.67
C VAL A 161 7.50 -10.22 -3.47
N TYR A 162 6.57 -10.25 -4.41
CA TYR A 162 6.50 -11.29 -5.41
C TYR A 162 7.46 -10.98 -6.56
N LEU A 163 8.45 -11.85 -6.75
CA LEU A 163 9.33 -11.89 -7.92
C LEU A 163 9.08 -13.20 -8.69
N PRO A 164 8.63 -13.15 -9.96
CA PRO A 164 8.41 -14.33 -10.77
C PRO A 164 9.65 -15.24 -10.82
N GLY A 165 9.45 -16.55 -10.67
CA GLY A 165 10.53 -17.54 -10.71
C GLY A 165 11.31 -17.72 -9.39
N LEU A 166 11.00 -16.96 -8.33
CA LEU A 166 11.63 -17.10 -7.03
C LEU A 166 10.65 -17.61 -5.95
N ALA A 167 11.18 -18.40 -5.01
CA ALA A 167 10.45 -18.75 -3.79
C ALA A 167 10.27 -17.50 -2.91
N ALA A 168 9.16 -17.39 -2.19
CA ALA A 168 8.78 -16.18 -1.44
C ALA A 168 9.90 -15.65 -0.52
N TRP A 169 10.48 -16.51 0.33
CA TRP A 169 11.55 -16.10 1.25
C TRP A 169 12.80 -15.58 0.53
N ARG A 170 13.12 -16.12 -0.66
CA ARG A 170 14.24 -15.64 -1.49
C ARG A 170 13.91 -14.31 -2.14
N ALA A 171 12.68 -14.17 -2.62
CA ALA A 171 12.21 -12.93 -3.23
C ALA A 171 12.24 -11.78 -2.21
N ASP A 172 11.76 -12.02 -0.98
CA ASP A 172 11.75 -11.03 0.09
C ASP A 172 13.17 -10.63 0.51
N ALA A 173 14.05 -11.61 0.74
CA ALA A 173 15.44 -11.35 1.11
C ALA A 173 16.22 -10.60 0.01
N LEU A 174 16.03 -11.02 -1.25
CA LEU A 174 16.66 -10.37 -2.40
C LEU A 174 16.12 -8.95 -2.59
N ALA A 175 14.81 -8.76 -2.50
CA ALA A 175 14.20 -7.44 -2.64
C ALA A 175 14.67 -6.49 -1.53
N ALA A 176 14.75 -6.96 -0.29
CA ALA A 176 15.26 -6.17 0.83
C ALA A 176 16.74 -5.79 0.64
N MET A 177 17.58 -6.75 0.25
CA MET A 177 19.00 -6.51 0.00
C MET A 177 19.21 -5.53 -1.16
N LEU A 178 18.52 -5.72 -2.28
CA LEU A 178 18.59 -4.83 -3.43
C LEU A 178 18.06 -3.44 -3.08
N ALA A 179 16.92 -3.31 -2.39
CA ALA A 179 16.44 -1.99 -1.97
C ALA A 179 17.44 -1.29 -1.04
N LEU A 180 18.04 -2.02 -0.09
CA LEU A 180 19.00 -1.48 0.88
C LEU A 180 20.32 -1.04 0.23
N VAL A 181 20.79 -1.75 -0.80
CA VAL A 181 22.06 -1.42 -1.48
C VAL A 181 21.84 -0.42 -2.61
N SER A 182 20.80 -0.62 -3.43
CA SER A 182 20.58 0.16 -4.64
C SER A 182 20.11 1.58 -4.36
N LEU A 183 19.35 1.83 -3.28
CA LEU A 183 18.95 3.21 -2.94
C LEU A 183 20.16 4.08 -2.53
N PRO A 184 20.99 3.70 -1.53
CA PRO A 184 22.17 4.49 -1.19
C PRO A 184 23.18 4.53 -2.33
N ALA A 185 23.43 3.40 -3.01
CA ALA A 185 24.39 3.39 -4.12
C ALA A 185 23.96 4.33 -5.24
N GLY A 186 22.70 4.26 -5.69
CA GLY A 186 22.19 5.14 -6.74
C GLY A 186 22.26 6.61 -6.38
N LEU A 187 22.04 6.97 -5.11
CA LEU A 187 22.20 8.34 -4.60
C LEU A 187 23.67 8.77 -4.49
N LEU A 188 24.58 7.87 -4.12
CA LEU A 188 26.02 8.16 -3.99
C LEU A 188 26.68 8.40 -5.34
N ILE A 189 26.25 7.69 -6.39
CA ILE A 189 26.76 7.83 -7.76
C ILE A 189 25.80 8.65 -8.63
N TRP A 190 25.03 9.56 -8.03
CA TRP A 190 24.04 10.38 -8.74
C TRP A 190 24.67 11.24 -9.85
N GLU A 191 25.91 11.65 -9.66
CA GLU A 191 26.72 12.35 -10.66
C GLU A 191 26.88 11.59 -11.98
N TYR A 192 26.75 10.25 -11.95
CA TYR A 192 26.67 9.41 -13.14
C TYR A 192 25.20 9.20 -13.52
N HIS A 193 24.49 10.29 -13.82
CA HIS A 193 23.07 10.43 -14.16
C HIS A 193 22.36 9.12 -14.56
N VAL A 194 22.81 8.47 -15.65
CA VAL A 194 22.22 7.23 -16.18
C VAL A 194 22.36 6.03 -15.21
N ALA A 195 23.56 5.79 -14.69
CA ALA A 195 23.83 4.65 -13.81
C ALA A 195 23.23 4.86 -12.41
N GLY A 196 23.34 6.08 -11.88
CA GLY A 196 22.73 6.49 -10.62
C GLY A 196 21.21 6.31 -10.65
N PHE A 197 20.55 6.81 -11.71
CA PHE A 197 19.11 6.62 -11.92
C PHE A 197 18.72 5.15 -12.01
N ALA A 198 19.39 4.36 -12.86
CA ALA A 198 19.00 2.96 -13.08
C ALA A 198 19.09 2.14 -11.79
N ILE A 199 20.14 2.36 -10.99
CA ILE A 199 20.35 1.68 -9.71
C ILE A 199 19.32 2.15 -8.68
N ALA A 200 19.11 3.46 -8.52
CA ALA A 200 18.09 3.98 -7.60
C ALA A 200 16.68 3.49 -7.96
N ALA A 201 16.34 3.49 -9.26
CA ALA A 201 15.04 3.06 -9.78
C ALA A 201 14.73 1.59 -9.44
N LEU A 202 15.74 0.71 -9.43
CA LEU A 202 15.58 -0.67 -8.98
C LEU A 202 15.10 -0.73 -7.52
N GLY A 203 15.78 0.00 -6.63
CA GLY A 203 15.45 0.04 -5.21
C GLY A 203 14.05 0.61 -4.96
N PHE A 204 13.71 1.74 -5.59
CA PHE A 204 12.37 2.33 -5.51
C PHE A 204 11.30 1.38 -6.03
N THR A 205 11.55 0.72 -7.15
CA THR A 205 10.60 -0.23 -7.76
C THR A 205 10.28 -1.39 -6.83
N LEU A 206 11.29 -1.94 -6.14
CA LEU A 206 11.10 -3.03 -5.18
C LEU A 206 10.30 -2.58 -3.94
N LEU A 207 10.57 -1.39 -3.41
CA LEU A 207 9.79 -0.83 -2.31
C LEU A 207 8.33 -0.59 -2.73
N LEU A 208 8.11 0.03 -3.89
CA LEU A 208 6.78 0.24 -4.43
C LEU A 208 6.05 -1.08 -4.68
N ALA A 209 6.76 -2.13 -5.11
CA ALA A 209 6.20 -3.47 -5.29
C ALA A 209 5.66 -4.06 -3.98
N SER A 210 6.38 -3.90 -2.86
CA SER A 210 5.87 -4.34 -1.55
C SER A 210 4.61 -3.59 -1.12
N ILE A 211 4.55 -2.27 -1.38
CA ILE A 211 3.35 -1.46 -1.12
C ILE A 211 2.20 -1.89 -2.04
N ALA A 212 2.47 -2.18 -3.31
CA ALA A 212 1.46 -2.68 -4.24
C ALA A 212 0.88 -4.02 -3.76
N GLN A 213 1.71 -4.92 -3.20
CA GLN A 213 1.23 -6.15 -2.59
C GLN A 213 0.34 -5.89 -1.37
N MET A 214 0.71 -4.94 -0.51
CA MET A 214 -0.12 -4.49 0.61
C MET A 214 -1.50 -3.99 0.16
N ILE A 215 -1.51 -3.13 -0.87
CA ILE A 215 -2.75 -2.61 -1.47
C ILE A 215 -3.58 -3.77 -2.02
N GLY A 216 -2.96 -4.71 -2.73
CA GLY A 216 -3.61 -5.93 -3.22
C GLY A 216 -4.28 -6.74 -2.11
N MET A 217 -3.62 -6.95 -0.98
CA MET A 217 -4.21 -7.63 0.18
C MET A 217 -5.43 -6.89 0.74
N HIS A 218 -5.38 -5.55 0.80
CA HIS A 218 -6.53 -4.75 1.22
C HIS A 218 -7.71 -4.82 0.23
N LEU A 219 -7.42 -4.82 -1.08
CA LEU A 219 -8.47 -5.01 -2.10
C LEU A 219 -9.10 -6.40 -1.99
N GLY A 220 -8.31 -7.45 -1.76
CA GLY A 220 -8.81 -8.80 -1.51
C GLY A 220 -9.74 -8.86 -0.28
N GLN A 221 -9.33 -8.22 0.82
CA GLN A 221 -10.17 -8.10 2.02
C GLN A 221 -11.49 -7.38 1.73
N ALA A 222 -11.44 -6.25 1.04
CA ALA A 222 -12.63 -5.47 0.69
C ALA A 222 -13.60 -6.29 -0.18
N ALA A 223 -13.10 -6.97 -1.21
CA ALA A 223 -13.90 -7.84 -2.07
C ALA A 223 -14.56 -8.99 -1.27
N ARG A 224 -13.82 -9.60 -0.34
CA ARG A 224 -14.32 -10.67 0.51
C ARG A 224 -15.42 -10.20 1.45
N ILE A 225 -15.25 -9.03 2.07
CA ILE A 225 -16.28 -8.46 2.94
C ILE A 225 -17.54 -8.14 2.15
N LEU A 226 -17.42 -7.54 0.95
CA LEU A 226 -18.58 -7.29 0.09
C LEU A 226 -19.31 -8.59 -0.26
N ALA A 227 -18.60 -9.68 -0.54
CA ALA A 227 -19.21 -10.99 -0.77
C ALA A 227 -19.92 -11.53 0.47
N LEU A 228 -19.34 -11.37 1.66
CA LEU A 228 -19.98 -11.75 2.93
C LEU A 228 -21.22 -10.91 3.22
N GLU A 229 -21.17 -9.58 3.02
CA GLU A 229 -22.31 -8.68 3.19
C GLU A 229 -23.48 -9.10 2.29
N ARG A 230 -23.21 -9.41 1.01
CA ARG A 230 -24.21 -9.93 0.06
C ARG A 230 -24.80 -11.26 0.53
N LYS A 231 -23.96 -12.21 0.96
CA LYS A 231 -24.41 -13.52 1.46
C LYS A 231 -25.28 -13.40 2.71
N LEU A 232 -25.01 -12.41 3.56
CA LEU A 232 -25.69 -12.23 4.84
C LEU A 232 -26.90 -11.30 4.76
N GLY A 233 -27.04 -10.54 3.68
CA GLY A 233 -28.08 -9.53 3.51
C GLY A 233 -27.93 -8.33 4.46
N LYS A 234 -26.73 -8.10 5.03
CA LYS A 234 -26.47 -7.02 5.99
C LYS A 234 -25.05 -6.48 5.82
N GLN A 235 -24.88 -5.20 6.09
CA GLN A 235 -23.57 -4.56 6.14
C GLN A 235 -22.79 -5.02 7.38
N LEU A 236 -21.48 -5.19 7.23
CA LEU A 236 -20.58 -5.55 8.32
C LEU A 236 -19.96 -4.28 8.90
N LEU A 237 -20.03 -4.15 10.23
CA LEU A 237 -19.53 -3.02 10.98
C LEU A 237 -18.28 -3.44 11.76
N GLN A 238 -17.29 -2.56 11.84
CA GLN A 238 -16.09 -2.80 12.64
C GLN A 238 -16.45 -2.68 14.14
N SER A 239 -16.01 -3.64 14.95
CA SER A 239 -16.06 -3.53 16.42
C SER A 239 -14.94 -2.63 16.92
N ASP A 240 -15.26 -1.67 17.79
CA ASP A 240 -14.27 -0.87 18.53
C ASP A 240 -13.71 -1.62 19.76
N GLN A 241 -14.35 -2.72 20.17
CA GLN A 241 -13.89 -3.55 21.28
C GLN A 241 -13.14 -4.78 20.76
N PRO A 242 -11.94 -5.09 21.31
CA PRO A 242 -11.20 -6.29 20.94
C PRO A 242 -11.96 -7.54 21.37
N TYR A 243 -12.04 -8.52 20.47
CA TYR A 243 -12.66 -9.81 20.75
C TYR A 243 -11.98 -10.51 21.93
N ARG A 244 -12.74 -10.80 22.99
CA ARG A 244 -12.29 -11.64 24.10
C ARG A 244 -12.82 -13.06 23.90
N PRO A 245 -11.97 -14.06 23.62
CA PRO A 245 -12.43 -15.42 23.47
C PRO A 245 -13.14 -15.86 24.76
N ARG A 246 -14.36 -16.39 24.62
CA ARG A 246 -15.13 -16.91 25.75
C ARG A 246 -14.33 -18.08 26.34
N ARG A 247 -13.59 -17.85 27.44
CA ARG A 247 -12.88 -18.91 28.15
C ARG A 247 -13.91 -19.99 28.46
N LYS A 248 -13.80 -21.16 27.83
CA LYS A 248 -14.58 -22.33 28.22
C LYS A 248 -14.26 -22.54 29.71
N ARG A 249 -15.23 -22.30 30.59
CA ARG A 249 -15.13 -22.72 31.99
C ARG A 249 -14.87 -24.22 31.93
N LEU A 250 -13.63 -24.63 32.16
CA LEU A 250 -13.29 -26.01 32.45
C LEU A 250 -14.17 -26.38 33.64
N LYS A 251 -15.23 -27.14 33.38
CA LYS A 251 -15.95 -27.85 34.43
C LYS A 251 -14.92 -28.82 35.00
N ARG A 252 -14.23 -28.42 36.07
CA ARG A 252 -13.56 -29.35 36.97
C ARG A 252 -14.67 -30.27 37.46
N ARG A 253 -14.74 -31.49 36.89
CA ARG A 253 -15.49 -32.57 37.52
C ARG A 253 -14.73 -32.86 38.81
N ALA A 254 -15.39 -32.57 39.93
CA ALA A 254 -14.99 -33.07 41.24
C ALA A 254 -15.25 -34.59 41.28
#